data_AF-A0A225UF62-F1
#
_entry.id   AF-A0A225UF62-F1
#
_cell.length_a   1.000
_cell.length_b   1.000
_cell.length_c   1.000
_cell.angle_alpha   90.00
_cell.angle_beta   90.00
_cell.angle_gamma   90.00
#
_symmetry.space_group_name_H-M   'P 1'
#
loop_
_entity.id
_entity.type
_entity.pdbx_description
1 polymer ?
#
loop_
_entity_poly.entity_id
_entity_poly.type
_entity_poly.pdbx_seq_one_letter_code
_entity_poly.pdbx_strand_id
1 'polypeptide(L)'
;FHFMENVHKAIKGFPSVVANMIVRAIYDLHFARSWEAFVRLRDGRVRRWFTDYALVGFTKYMCGQWLYGRFNCWQAFTTPCGYATTNNPAETFNASLKRDYTLRRRLKMGALLHELSSCCASTSESPKTFMTTPVLASTLTRRAQDMKRAGLLSMKEGQDSGFTCAGAPQVVRVLSMRPPRITVAPNKRTEVEIAVSAQMGSNYARMEVEGQPWGGWPVDVQQQWCPCNYWFAFGACVHVIFTLRSWAHVDSSGHEVLVSRRKRRSPARYWSSSQLRLTQHSPESALASLETMCATFTTHTLMYT
;
A
#
# COMPACT_ATOMS: atom_id res chain seq x y z
N PHE A 1 3.57 0.83 -10.94
CA PHE A 1 4.14 2.11 -11.41
C PHE A 1 4.17 2.24 -12.93
N HIS A 2 5.01 1.48 -13.65
CA HIS A 2 5.16 1.60 -15.11
C HIS A 2 3.87 1.49 -15.91
N PHE A 3 2.93 0.64 -15.50
CA PHE A 3 1.61 0.56 -16.13
C PHE A 3 0.91 1.93 -16.15
N MET A 4 0.79 2.59 -14.99
CA MET A 4 0.15 3.90 -14.88
C MET A 4 0.93 4.99 -15.62
N GLU A 5 2.26 4.94 -15.60
CA GLU A 5 3.10 5.87 -16.37
C GLU A 5 2.80 5.80 -17.88
N ASN A 6 2.69 4.57 -18.41
CA ASN A 6 2.36 4.34 -19.81
C ASN A 6 0.91 4.72 -20.15
N VAL A 7 -0.04 4.47 -19.25
CA VAL A 7 -1.42 4.95 -19.38
C VAL A 7 -1.44 6.48 -19.47
N HIS A 8 -0.71 7.18 -18.61
CA HIS A 8 -0.64 8.65 -18.64
C HIS A 8 -0.02 9.18 -19.95
N LYS A 9 0.98 8.48 -20.50
CA LYS A 9 1.52 8.79 -21.84
C LYS A 9 0.47 8.58 -22.93
N ALA A 10 -0.29 7.48 -22.86
CA ALA A 10 -1.29 7.12 -23.88
C ALA A 10 -2.52 8.05 -23.90
N ILE A 11 -2.88 8.63 -22.75
CA ILE A 11 -3.98 9.61 -22.66
C ILE A 11 -3.50 11.07 -22.77
N LYS A 12 -2.21 11.28 -23.06
CA LYS A 12 -1.65 12.62 -23.23
C LYS A 12 -2.32 13.31 -24.42
N GLY A 13 -2.99 14.42 -24.16
CA GLY A 13 -3.75 15.17 -25.18
C GLY A 13 -5.26 14.93 -25.15
N PHE A 14 -5.76 13.97 -24.34
CA PHE A 14 -7.20 13.86 -24.10
C PHE A 14 -7.70 14.99 -23.20
N PRO A 15 -8.97 15.43 -23.37
CA PRO A 15 -9.61 16.34 -22.42
C PRO A 15 -9.50 15.81 -20.99
N SER A 16 -9.31 16.69 -20.03
CA SER A 16 -9.10 16.33 -18.62
C SER A 16 -10.22 15.45 -18.06
N VAL A 17 -11.47 15.69 -18.47
CA VAL A 17 -12.64 14.88 -18.10
C VAL A 17 -12.49 13.44 -18.56
N VAL A 18 -12.10 13.24 -19.83
CA VAL A 18 -11.90 11.91 -20.44
C VAL A 18 -10.72 11.20 -19.80
N ALA A 19 -9.59 11.89 -19.63
CA ALA A 19 -8.41 11.33 -18.96
C ALA A 19 -8.73 10.90 -17.51
N ASN A 20 -9.49 11.71 -16.76
CA ASN A 20 -9.93 11.36 -15.41
C ASN A 20 -10.86 10.15 -15.37
N MET A 21 -11.78 10.04 -16.31
CA MET A 21 -12.65 8.87 -16.45
C MET A 21 -11.84 7.59 -16.70
N ILE A 22 -10.88 7.64 -17.64
CA ILE A 22 -10.01 6.50 -17.97
C ILE A 22 -9.20 6.08 -16.75
N VAL A 23 -8.50 7.03 -16.12
CA VAL A 23 -7.69 6.74 -14.94
C VAL A 23 -8.53 6.15 -13.83
N ARG A 24 -9.72 6.71 -13.55
CA ARG A 24 -10.64 6.15 -12.55
C ARG A 24 -10.99 4.70 -12.87
N ALA A 25 -11.39 4.42 -14.11
CA ALA A 25 -11.74 3.07 -14.55
C ALA A 25 -10.57 2.08 -14.44
N ILE A 26 -9.34 2.53 -14.70
CA ILE A 26 -8.14 1.72 -14.55
C ILE A 26 -7.86 1.40 -13.08
N TYR A 27 -8.05 2.36 -12.18
CA TYR A 27 -7.98 2.10 -10.75
C TYR A 27 -9.06 1.10 -10.29
N ASP A 28 -10.28 1.17 -10.84
CA ASP A 28 -11.32 0.16 -10.53
C ASP A 28 -10.89 -1.25 -10.95
N LEU A 29 -10.26 -1.37 -12.12
CA LEU A 29 -9.71 -2.64 -12.61
C LEU A 29 -8.54 -3.12 -11.75
N HIS A 30 -7.65 -2.21 -11.33
CA HIS A 30 -6.51 -2.55 -10.48
C HIS A 30 -6.97 -3.09 -9.13
N PHE A 31 -7.99 -2.47 -8.53
CA PHE A 31 -8.53 -2.84 -7.22
C PHE A 31 -9.62 -3.93 -7.28
N ALA A 32 -9.80 -4.59 -8.43
CA ALA A 32 -10.64 -5.78 -8.48
C ALA A 32 -10.14 -6.83 -7.46
N ARG A 33 -11.07 -7.50 -6.78
CA ARG A 33 -10.72 -8.45 -5.70
C ARG A 33 -10.48 -9.88 -6.17
N SER A 34 -10.86 -10.18 -7.40
CA SER A 34 -10.70 -11.51 -7.98
C SER A 34 -10.64 -11.40 -9.49
N TRP A 35 -10.20 -12.49 -10.13
CA TRP A 35 -10.18 -12.63 -11.57
C TRP A 35 -11.58 -12.43 -12.18
N GLU A 36 -12.61 -13.01 -11.58
CA GLU A 36 -13.98 -12.93 -12.08
C GLU A 36 -14.53 -11.50 -11.99
N ALA A 37 -14.25 -10.80 -10.88
CA ALA A 37 -14.61 -9.40 -10.73
C ALA A 37 -13.89 -8.52 -11.76
N PHE A 38 -12.61 -8.79 -11.99
CA PHE A 38 -11.81 -8.10 -12.99
C PHE A 38 -12.36 -8.31 -14.40
N VAL A 39 -12.65 -9.55 -14.82
CA VAL A 39 -13.19 -9.86 -16.15
C VAL A 39 -14.51 -9.12 -16.38
N ARG A 40 -15.44 -9.14 -15.41
CA ARG A 40 -16.71 -8.42 -15.51
C ARG A 40 -16.51 -6.91 -15.68
N LEU A 41 -15.63 -6.31 -14.86
CA LEU A 41 -15.31 -4.89 -14.95
C LEU A 41 -14.64 -4.56 -16.28
N ARG A 42 -13.62 -5.34 -16.68
CA ARG A 42 -12.85 -5.17 -17.92
C ARG A 42 -13.79 -5.15 -19.12
N ASP A 43 -14.63 -6.16 -19.28
CA ASP A 43 -15.50 -6.29 -20.44
C ASP A 43 -16.50 -5.12 -20.51
N GLY A 44 -17.02 -4.68 -19.35
CA GLY A 44 -17.85 -3.49 -19.27
C GLY A 44 -17.12 -2.20 -19.67
N ARG A 45 -15.86 -2.02 -19.23
CA ARG A 45 -15.04 -0.84 -19.57
C ARG A 45 -14.63 -0.84 -21.04
N VAL A 46 -14.16 -1.98 -21.56
CA VAL A 46 -13.75 -2.14 -22.96
C VAL A 46 -14.92 -1.87 -23.91
N ARG A 47 -16.11 -2.43 -23.64
CA ARG A 47 -17.31 -2.14 -24.44
C ARG A 47 -17.62 -0.64 -24.47
N ARG A 48 -17.60 0.02 -23.31
CA ARG A 48 -17.85 1.46 -23.21
C ARG A 48 -16.80 2.28 -23.96
N TRP A 49 -15.52 1.93 -23.84
CA TRP A 49 -14.46 2.64 -24.55
C TRP A 49 -14.52 2.44 -26.07
N PHE A 50 -14.97 1.29 -26.56
CA PHE A 50 -15.20 1.10 -28.00
C PHE A 50 -16.40 1.87 -28.56
N THR A 51 -17.36 2.26 -27.71
CA THR A 51 -18.50 3.08 -28.14
C THR A 51 -18.08 4.53 -28.43
N ASP A 52 -17.01 5.01 -27.80
CA ASP A 52 -16.46 6.34 -28.03
C ASP A 52 -15.37 6.29 -29.10
N TYR A 53 -15.63 6.90 -30.26
CA TYR A 53 -14.69 6.92 -31.39
C TYR A 53 -13.32 7.50 -31.00
N ALA A 54 -13.29 8.52 -30.12
CA ALA A 54 -12.03 9.13 -29.66
C ALA A 54 -11.17 8.17 -28.83
N LEU A 55 -11.77 7.11 -28.26
CA LEU A 55 -11.10 6.13 -27.42
C LEU A 55 -10.75 4.83 -28.15
N VAL A 56 -11.13 4.65 -29.41
CA VAL A 56 -10.88 3.39 -30.14
C VAL A 56 -9.38 3.07 -30.20
N GLY A 57 -8.53 4.05 -30.51
CA GLY A 57 -7.08 3.88 -30.54
C GLY A 57 -6.50 3.50 -29.17
N PHE A 58 -6.91 4.23 -28.13
CA PHE A 58 -6.54 3.93 -26.74
C PHE A 58 -7.00 2.52 -26.31
N THR A 59 -8.21 2.12 -26.70
CA THR A 59 -8.80 0.83 -26.34
C THR A 59 -8.03 -0.32 -26.99
N LYS A 60 -7.69 -0.19 -28.29
CA LYS A 60 -6.84 -1.17 -28.98
C LYS A 60 -5.47 -1.32 -28.30
N TYR A 61 -4.85 -0.20 -27.94
CA TYR A 61 -3.60 -0.18 -27.18
C TYR A 61 -3.73 -0.91 -25.83
N MET A 62 -4.75 -0.57 -25.04
CA MET A 62 -5.01 -1.20 -23.74
C MET A 62 -5.26 -2.70 -23.85
N CYS A 63 -6.07 -3.12 -24.82
CA CYS A 63 -6.35 -4.52 -25.09
C CYS A 63 -5.07 -5.29 -25.44
N GLY A 64 -4.30 -4.78 -26.40
CA GLY A 64 -3.12 -5.47 -26.93
C GLY A 64 -1.95 -5.58 -25.97
N GLN A 65 -1.77 -4.60 -25.07
CA GLN A 65 -0.61 -4.57 -24.18
C GLN A 65 -0.93 -5.00 -22.75
N TRP A 66 -2.02 -4.47 -22.18
CA TRP A 66 -2.23 -4.51 -20.72
C TRP A 66 -3.40 -5.38 -20.27
N LEU A 67 -4.39 -5.64 -21.14
CA LEU A 67 -5.56 -6.45 -20.75
C LEU A 67 -5.47 -7.89 -21.24
N TYR A 68 -4.97 -8.10 -22.45
CA TYR A 68 -4.80 -9.42 -23.06
C TYR A 68 -3.35 -9.70 -23.50
N GLY A 69 -2.49 -8.68 -23.44
CA GLY A 69 -1.08 -8.78 -23.79
C GLY A 69 -0.22 -9.45 -22.72
N ARG A 70 1.10 -9.43 -22.95
CA ARG A 70 2.11 -10.02 -22.05
C ARG A 70 2.16 -9.35 -20.67
N PHE A 71 1.85 -8.05 -20.59
CA PHE A 71 1.98 -7.26 -19.36
C PHE A 71 0.65 -7.11 -18.63
N ASN A 72 -0.09 -8.22 -18.45
CA ASN A 72 -1.44 -8.18 -17.90
C ASN A 72 -1.52 -8.33 -16.37
N CYS A 73 -0.46 -8.78 -15.69
CA CYS A 73 -0.43 -9.03 -14.24
C CYS A 73 -0.17 -7.76 -13.41
N TRP A 74 -1.04 -6.76 -13.51
CA TRP A 74 -0.92 -5.50 -12.76
C TRP A 74 -2.06 -5.27 -11.77
N GLN A 75 -3.01 -6.20 -11.64
CA GLN A 75 -4.13 -6.07 -10.71
C GLN A 75 -3.69 -6.43 -9.29
N ALA A 76 -4.30 -5.82 -8.28
CA ALA A 76 -3.93 -6.05 -6.88
C ALA A 76 -4.13 -7.51 -6.44
N PHE A 77 -5.10 -8.23 -7.00
CA PHE A 77 -5.33 -9.64 -6.66
C PHE A 77 -4.25 -10.60 -7.18
N THR A 78 -3.35 -10.18 -8.07
CA THR A 78 -2.25 -11.04 -8.56
C THR A 78 -1.06 -11.09 -7.62
N THR A 79 -1.11 -10.36 -6.51
CA THR A 79 -0.04 -10.30 -5.52
C THR A 79 -0.64 -10.30 -4.12
N PRO A 80 -0.02 -10.95 -3.11
CA PRO A 80 -0.52 -10.87 -1.74
C PRO A 80 -0.56 -9.42 -1.24
N CYS A 81 -1.48 -9.13 -0.32
CA CYS A 81 -1.64 -7.79 0.24
C CYS A 81 -0.36 -7.29 0.92
N GLY A 82 -0.05 -5.99 0.77
CA GLY A 82 1.10 -5.37 1.43
C GLY A 82 2.44 -5.53 0.70
N TYR A 83 2.45 -6.24 -0.42
CA TYR A 83 3.61 -6.26 -1.32
C TYR A 83 3.80 -4.90 -2.00
N ALA A 84 5.05 -4.61 -2.36
CA ALA A 84 5.41 -3.35 -2.99
C ALA A 84 4.73 -3.21 -4.37
N THR A 85 3.75 -2.31 -4.46
CA THR A 85 3.04 -1.95 -5.72
C THR A 85 3.85 -1.00 -6.62
N THR A 86 4.99 -0.53 -6.11
CA THR A 86 5.93 0.32 -6.83
C THR A 86 7.30 -0.35 -6.85
N ASN A 87 7.99 -0.20 -7.98
CA ASN A 87 9.39 -0.54 -8.15
C ASN A 87 10.32 0.45 -7.44
N ASN A 88 9.81 1.39 -6.64
CA ASN A 88 10.61 2.41 -5.97
C ASN A 88 11.78 1.84 -5.15
N PRO A 89 11.67 0.70 -4.44
CA PRO A 89 12.82 0.08 -3.79
C PRO A 89 13.91 -0.36 -4.79
N ALA A 90 13.51 -0.94 -5.93
CA ALA A 90 14.43 -1.36 -6.98
C ALA A 90 15.06 -0.15 -7.69
N GLU A 91 14.28 0.91 -7.97
CA GLU A 91 14.80 2.15 -8.54
C GLU A 91 15.75 2.88 -7.59
N THR A 92 15.43 2.90 -6.30
CA THR A 92 16.30 3.48 -5.25
C THR A 92 17.59 2.69 -5.14
N PHE A 93 17.51 1.36 -5.12
CA PHE A 93 18.70 0.50 -5.12
C PHE A 93 19.56 0.74 -6.37
N ASN A 94 18.93 0.76 -7.56
CA ASN A 94 19.62 1.05 -8.81
C ASN A 94 20.26 2.44 -8.82
N ALA A 95 19.63 3.44 -8.20
CA ALA A 95 20.19 4.78 -8.07
C ALA A 95 21.41 4.79 -7.15
N SER A 96 21.36 4.10 -6.00
CA SER A 96 22.51 3.94 -5.09
C SER A 96 23.65 3.18 -5.76
N LEU A 97 23.37 2.06 -6.43
CA LEU A 97 24.37 1.29 -7.18
C LEU A 97 25.06 2.17 -8.24
N LYS A 98 24.26 2.94 -8.98
CA LYS A 98 24.76 3.87 -9.99
C LYS A 98 25.63 4.97 -9.38
N ARG A 99 25.25 5.52 -8.24
CA ARG A 99 25.93 6.63 -7.58
C ARG A 99 27.22 6.19 -6.88
N ASP A 100 27.16 5.09 -6.13
CA ASP A 100 28.16 4.77 -5.12
C ASP A 100 29.21 3.75 -5.60
N TYR A 101 28.85 2.88 -6.54
CA TYR A 101 29.75 1.79 -7.01
C TYR A 101 30.20 2.01 -8.45
N THR A 102 29.26 2.20 -9.37
CA THR A 102 29.62 2.41 -10.79
C THR A 102 30.07 3.84 -11.11
N LEU A 103 29.81 4.79 -10.20
CA LEU A 103 30.00 6.23 -10.40
C LEU A 103 29.38 6.74 -11.71
N ARG A 104 28.22 6.16 -12.09
CA ARG A 104 27.48 6.42 -13.34
C ARG A 104 28.27 6.10 -14.61
N ARG A 105 29.30 5.25 -14.54
CA ARG A 105 30.10 4.81 -15.69
C ARG A 105 29.70 3.41 -16.14
N ARG A 106 29.87 3.14 -17.42
CA ARG A 106 29.73 1.79 -17.98
C ARG A 106 31.01 1.01 -17.68
N LEU A 107 30.90 -0.08 -16.92
CA LEU A 107 32.02 -0.94 -16.55
C LEU A 107 32.08 -2.18 -17.44
N LYS A 108 33.28 -2.74 -17.61
CA LYS A 108 33.46 -4.08 -18.20
C LYS A 108 32.98 -5.14 -17.20
N MET A 109 32.60 -6.32 -17.71
CA MET A 109 31.94 -7.36 -16.90
C MET A 109 32.72 -7.72 -15.61
N GLY A 110 34.04 -7.91 -15.69
CA GLY A 110 34.86 -8.23 -14.51
C GLY A 110 34.84 -7.14 -13.44
N ALA A 111 34.95 -5.87 -13.84
CA ALA A 111 34.86 -4.73 -12.93
C ALA A 111 33.44 -4.58 -12.35
N LEU A 112 32.41 -4.80 -13.16
CA LEU A 112 31.02 -4.76 -12.71
C LEU A 112 30.74 -5.83 -11.64
N LEU A 113 31.21 -7.07 -11.84
CA LEU A 113 31.06 -8.14 -10.86
C LEU A 113 31.77 -7.81 -9.54
N HIS A 114 32.95 -7.20 -9.61
CA HIS A 114 33.67 -6.76 -8.42
C HIS A 114 32.87 -5.69 -7.64
N GLU A 115 32.38 -4.66 -8.33
CA GLU A 115 31.54 -3.62 -7.72
C GLU A 115 30.24 -4.17 -7.12
N LEU A 116 29.58 -5.12 -7.81
CA LEU A 116 28.40 -5.80 -7.28
C LEU A 116 28.73 -6.62 -6.02
N SER A 117 29.87 -7.31 -6.01
CA SER A 117 30.34 -8.05 -4.83
C SER A 117 30.59 -7.12 -3.64
N SER A 118 31.30 -6.00 -3.86
CA SER A 118 31.51 -4.96 -2.84
C SER A 118 30.19 -4.37 -2.34
N CYS A 119 29.21 -4.17 -3.23
CA CYS A 119 27.86 -3.74 -2.86
C CYS A 119 27.16 -4.75 -1.95
N CYS A 120 27.23 -6.05 -2.29
CA CYS A 120 26.65 -7.10 -1.47
C CYS A 120 27.32 -7.17 -0.09
N ALA A 121 28.66 -7.15 -0.03
CA ALA A 121 29.42 -7.19 1.23
C ALA A 121 29.03 -6.04 2.16
N SER A 122 29.12 -4.80 1.67
CA SER A 122 28.72 -3.62 2.45
C SER A 122 27.25 -3.59 2.85
N THR A 123 26.34 -4.11 2.01
CA THR A 123 24.92 -4.22 2.36
C THR A 123 24.68 -5.29 3.43
N SER A 124 25.44 -6.40 3.38
CA SER A 124 25.34 -7.51 4.34
C SER A 124 25.84 -7.16 5.74
N GLU A 125 26.75 -6.18 5.85
CA GLU A 125 27.22 -5.64 7.13
C GLU A 125 26.15 -4.77 7.82
N SER A 126 25.11 -4.35 7.10
CA SER A 126 24.00 -3.58 7.67
C SER A 126 23.00 -4.52 8.34
N PRO A 127 22.81 -4.46 9.67
CA PRO A 127 21.80 -5.25 10.36
C PRO A 127 20.41 -4.68 10.05
N LYS A 128 19.81 -5.09 8.94
CA LYS A 128 18.41 -4.81 8.61
C LYS A 128 17.58 -6.04 8.90
N THR A 129 16.69 -5.94 9.89
CA THR A 129 15.72 -6.99 10.17
C THR A 129 14.74 -7.12 9.01
N PHE A 130 14.61 -8.31 8.45
CA PHE A 130 13.56 -8.62 7.50
C PHE A 130 12.22 -8.63 8.23
N MET A 131 11.31 -7.73 7.82
CA MET A 131 9.96 -7.66 8.38
C MET A 131 9.06 -8.60 7.59
N THR A 132 8.41 -9.53 8.28
CA THR A 132 7.45 -10.48 7.70
C THR A 132 6.03 -9.92 7.64
N THR A 133 5.79 -8.78 8.30
CA THR A 133 4.51 -8.08 8.31
C THR A 133 4.66 -6.68 7.69
N PRO A 134 3.61 -6.16 7.02
CA PRO A 134 3.63 -4.80 6.48
C PRO A 134 3.88 -3.77 7.59
N VAL A 135 4.96 -3.00 7.46
CA VAL A 135 5.25 -1.90 8.38
C VAL A 135 4.44 -0.67 7.98
N LEU A 136 3.75 -0.07 8.95
CA LEU A 136 2.98 1.14 8.72
C LEU A 136 3.89 2.29 8.28
N ALA A 137 3.69 2.78 7.06
CA ALA A 137 4.41 3.95 6.56
C ALA A 137 4.09 5.18 7.42
N SER A 138 5.12 5.93 7.83
CA SER A 138 4.97 7.15 8.64
C SER A 138 4.03 8.18 7.99
N THR A 139 4.00 8.23 6.65
CA THR A 139 3.10 9.07 5.87
C THR A 139 1.63 8.69 6.03
N LEU A 140 1.31 7.39 6.04
CA LEU A 140 -0.04 6.86 6.26
C LEU A 140 -0.47 7.10 7.71
N THR A 141 0.47 6.92 8.64
CA THR A 141 0.30 7.18 10.07
C THR A 141 -0.01 8.66 10.35
N ARG A 142 0.70 9.59 9.71
CA ARG A 142 0.42 11.04 9.79
C ARG A 142 -0.93 11.36 9.17
N ARG A 143 -1.21 10.83 7.98
CA ARG A 143 -2.50 11.01 7.29
C ARG A 143 -3.69 10.61 8.16
N ALA A 144 -3.61 9.47 8.85
CA ALA A 144 -4.68 9.03 9.76
C ALA A 144 -4.90 10.02 10.91
N GLN A 145 -3.84 10.65 11.45
CA GLN A 145 -3.97 11.70 12.47
C GLN A 145 -4.62 12.95 11.92
N ASP A 146 -4.20 13.39 10.73
CA ASP A 146 -4.76 14.57 10.09
C ASP A 146 -6.26 14.37 9.81
N MET A 147 -6.64 13.19 9.32
CA MET A 147 -8.04 12.82 9.10
C MET A 147 -8.84 12.74 10.41
N LYS A 148 -8.26 12.20 11.49
CA LYS A 148 -8.89 12.21 12.82
C LYS A 148 -9.13 13.64 13.32
N ARG A 149 -8.11 14.52 13.24
CA ARG A 149 -8.21 15.92 13.66
C ARG A 149 -9.25 16.70 12.86
N ALA A 150 -9.38 16.39 11.57
CA ALA A 150 -10.37 17.00 10.69
C ALA A 150 -11.78 16.40 10.83
N GLY A 151 -12.02 15.44 11.74
CA GLY A 151 -13.33 14.81 11.91
C GLY A 151 -13.75 13.91 10.74
N LEU A 152 -12.80 13.47 9.92
CA LEU A 152 -13.04 12.61 8.75
C LEU A 152 -12.97 11.11 9.07
N LEU A 153 -12.61 10.78 10.31
CA LEU A 153 -12.63 9.43 10.86
C LEU A 153 -13.33 9.48 12.22
N SER A 154 -14.36 8.67 12.39
CA SER A 154 -15.09 8.54 13.65
C SER A 154 -15.48 7.10 13.92
N MET A 155 -15.62 6.75 15.20
CA MET A 155 -16.27 5.50 15.60
C MET A 155 -17.77 5.74 15.68
N LYS A 156 -18.58 4.77 15.27
CA LYS A 156 -20.03 4.87 15.46
C LYS A 156 -20.35 4.73 16.96
N GLU A 157 -21.06 5.71 17.53
CA GLU A 157 -21.56 5.66 18.91
C GLU A 157 -22.52 4.47 19.10
N GLY A 158 -22.37 3.76 20.23
CA GLY A 158 -23.24 2.64 20.61
C GLY A 158 -22.56 1.28 20.79
N GLN A 159 -21.24 1.16 20.63
CA GLN A 159 -20.47 0.04 21.18
C GLN A 159 -19.85 0.45 22.52
N ASP A 160 -20.69 0.88 23.46
CA ASP A 160 -20.30 0.86 24.87
C ASP A 160 -20.19 -0.60 25.31
N SER A 161 -19.01 -0.92 25.82
CA SER A 161 -18.69 -2.04 26.71
C SER A 161 -19.89 -2.85 27.23
N GLY A 162 -20.02 -4.09 26.76
CA GLY A 162 -20.92 -5.08 27.35
C GLY A 162 -20.80 -6.44 26.67
N PHE A 163 -20.21 -7.41 27.37
CA PHE A 163 -20.02 -8.83 26.99
C PHE A 163 -18.83 -9.15 26.07
N THR A 164 -17.64 -9.18 26.66
CA THR A 164 -16.54 -10.02 26.16
C THR A 164 -16.82 -11.48 26.53
N CYS A 165 -17.32 -12.27 25.59
CA CYS A 165 -16.99 -13.70 25.60
C CYS A 165 -15.51 -13.84 25.20
N ALA A 166 -14.73 -14.61 25.95
CA ALA A 166 -13.35 -14.91 25.59
C ALA A 166 -13.32 -15.52 24.18
N GLY A 167 -12.68 -14.82 23.23
CA GLY A 167 -12.49 -15.30 21.84
C GLY A 167 -13.28 -14.60 20.75
N ALA A 168 -14.13 -13.60 21.02
CA ALA A 168 -14.79 -12.83 19.96
C ALA A 168 -13.85 -11.74 19.37
N PRO A 169 -13.74 -11.62 18.03
CA PRO A 169 -12.94 -10.56 17.42
C PRO A 169 -13.49 -9.18 17.79
N GLN A 170 -12.62 -8.29 18.28
CA GLN A 170 -12.97 -6.90 18.56
C GLN A 170 -13.15 -6.14 17.24
N VAL A 171 -14.35 -6.28 16.67
CA VAL A 171 -14.75 -5.58 15.44
C VAL A 171 -15.35 -4.22 15.79
N VAL A 172 -14.70 -3.17 15.27
CA VAL A 172 -15.04 -1.77 15.49
C VAL A 172 -15.56 -1.16 14.21
N ARG A 173 -16.64 -0.39 14.29
CA ARG A 173 -17.18 0.31 13.13
C ARG A 173 -16.59 1.70 12.99
N VAL A 174 -15.89 1.92 11.87
CA VAL A 174 -15.25 3.20 11.53
C VAL A 174 -15.97 3.86 10.37
N LEU A 175 -16.51 5.05 10.60
CA LEU A 175 -16.99 5.93 9.53
C LEU A 175 -15.79 6.69 8.97
N SER A 176 -15.65 6.68 7.64
CA SER A 176 -14.60 7.39 6.94
C SER A 176 -15.20 8.32 5.89
N MET A 177 -14.71 9.55 5.88
CA MET A 177 -15.02 10.53 4.86
C MET A 177 -13.77 10.89 4.06
N ARG A 178 -13.99 11.19 2.78
CA ARG A 178 -12.88 11.53 1.89
C ARG A 178 -12.34 12.90 2.28
N PRO A 179 -11.01 13.04 2.50
CA PRO A 179 -10.45 14.35 2.76
C PRO A 179 -10.59 15.26 1.55
N PRO A 180 -10.76 16.58 1.76
CA PRO A 180 -10.71 17.55 0.67
C PRO A 180 -9.38 17.44 -0.07
N ARG A 181 -9.41 17.75 -1.37
CA ARG A 181 -8.22 17.63 -2.22
C ARG A 181 -7.18 18.66 -1.77
N ILE A 182 -6.05 18.17 -1.25
CA ILE A 182 -4.94 19.04 -0.83
C ILE A 182 -4.14 19.43 -2.07
N THR A 183 -3.95 20.72 -2.30
CA THR A 183 -3.06 21.24 -3.34
C THR A 183 -1.62 20.87 -2.99
N VAL A 184 -0.97 20.08 -3.85
CA VAL A 184 0.41 19.65 -3.64
C VAL A 184 1.33 20.79 -4.11
N ALA A 185 2.13 21.33 -3.19
CA ALA A 185 3.09 22.38 -3.52
C ALA A 185 4.14 21.89 -4.54
N PRO A 186 4.61 22.76 -5.46
CA PRO A 186 5.58 22.40 -6.49
C PRO A 186 6.98 22.20 -5.90
N ASN A 187 7.22 21.03 -5.29
CA ASN A 187 8.54 20.64 -4.82
C ASN A 187 9.39 20.14 -6.00
N LYS A 188 9.94 21.07 -6.80
CA LYS A 188 10.81 20.79 -7.96
C LYS A 188 10.21 19.86 -9.02
N ARG A 189 8.89 19.71 -9.04
CA ARG A 189 8.14 18.89 -10.00
C ARG A 189 7.48 19.78 -11.03
N THR A 190 7.36 19.30 -12.26
CA THR A 190 6.56 19.97 -13.28
C THR A 190 5.08 19.97 -12.89
N GLU A 191 4.31 20.96 -13.37
CA GLU A 191 2.86 21.04 -13.13
C GLU A 191 2.13 19.74 -13.53
N VAL A 192 2.57 19.12 -14.63
CA VAL A 192 2.06 17.83 -15.13
C VAL A 192 2.30 16.71 -14.12
N GLU A 193 3.51 16.59 -13.57
CA GLU A 193 3.85 15.57 -12.57
C GLU A 193 3.10 15.77 -11.24
N ILE A 194 2.84 17.03 -10.87
CA ILE A 194 2.03 17.39 -9.71
C ILE A 194 0.58 16.95 -9.93
N ALA A 195 0.01 17.26 -11.09
CA ALA A 195 -1.36 16.87 -11.45
C ALA A 195 -1.53 15.34 -11.44
N VAL A 196 -0.58 14.60 -12.02
CA VAL A 196 -0.56 13.13 -12.01
C VAL A 196 -0.44 12.59 -10.58
N SER A 197 0.51 13.10 -9.79
CA SER A 197 0.67 12.68 -8.38
C SER A 197 -0.58 12.94 -7.55
N ALA A 198 -1.20 14.11 -7.71
CA ALA A 198 -2.43 14.49 -7.02
C ALA A 198 -3.61 13.62 -7.46
N GLN A 199 -3.69 13.26 -8.74
CA GLN A 199 -4.71 12.37 -9.28
C GLN A 199 -4.55 10.93 -8.77
N MET A 200 -3.32 10.42 -8.70
CA MET A 200 -3.01 9.12 -8.07
C MET A 200 -3.43 9.12 -6.60
N GLY A 201 -3.01 10.14 -5.83
CA GLY A 201 -3.39 10.29 -4.42
C GLY A 201 -4.91 10.38 -4.23
N SER A 202 -5.62 11.06 -5.14
CA SER A 202 -7.08 11.13 -5.12
C SER A 202 -7.73 9.77 -5.36
N ASN A 203 -7.24 8.97 -6.29
CA ASN A 203 -7.77 7.63 -6.55
C ASN A 203 -7.49 6.66 -5.40
N TYR A 204 -6.31 6.73 -4.78
CA TYR A 204 -6.02 5.95 -3.59
C TYR A 204 -6.89 6.35 -2.40
N ALA A 205 -7.07 7.65 -2.14
CA ALA A 205 -7.97 8.13 -1.10
C ALA A 205 -9.43 7.71 -1.34
N ARG A 206 -9.83 7.52 -2.60
CA ARG A 206 -11.16 6.97 -2.93
C ARG A 206 -11.29 5.51 -2.49
N MET A 207 -10.24 4.70 -2.63
CA MET A 207 -10.23 3.29 -2.21
C MET A 207 -10.36 3.10 -0.69
N GLU A 208 -10.20 4.18 0.09
CA GLU A 208 -10.45 4.18 1.54
C GLU A 208 -11.96 4.31 1.87
N VAL A 209 -12.79 4.79 0.94
CA VAL A 209 -14.22 5.12 1.22
C VAL A 209 -15.20 4.47 0.27
N GLU A 210 -14.77 4.05 -0.91
CA GLU A 210 -15.66 3.46 -1.90
C GLU A 210 -16.12 2.07 -1.48
N GLY A 211 -17.44 1.86 -1.51
CA GLY A 211 -18.06 0.65 -0.98
C GLY A 211 -18.19 0.63 0.54
N GLN A 212 -17.95 1.75 1.24
CA GLN A 212 -18.16 1.83 2.68
C GLN A 212 -19.63 1.51 3.02
N PRO A 213 -19.90 0.54 3.91
CA PRO A 213 -21.24 0.26 4.38
C PRO A 213 -21.86 1.46 5.11
N TRP A 214 -23.19 1.54 5.16
CA TRP A 214 -23.91 2.61 5.89
C TRP A 214 -23.47 2.71 7.37
N GLY A 215 -23.12 1.59 7.99
CA GLY A 215 -22.60 1.53 9.36
C GLY A 215 -21.10 1.78 9.52
N GLY A 216 -20.38 2.16 8.45
CA GLY A 216 -18.92 2.25 8.45
C GLY A 216 -18.22 0.91 8.21
N TRP A 217 -16.90 0.98 8.04
CA TRP A 217 -16.05 -0.19 7.86
C TRP A 217 -15.96 -1.02 9.15
N PRO A 218 -16.26 -2.32 9.11
CA PRO A 218 -15.99 -3.22 10.23
C PRO A 218 -14.50 -3.56 10.26
N VAL A 219 -13.77 -2.95 11.19
CA VAL A 219 -12.33 -3.13 11.37
C VAL A 219 -12.10 -4.14 12.48
N ASP A 220 -11.42 -5.25 12.18
CA ASP A 220 -10.97 -6.20 13.19
C ASP A 220 -9.67 -5.68 13.81
N VAL A 221 -9.74 -5.27 15.07
CA VAL A 221 -8.60 -4.69 15.80
C VAL A 221 -7.55 -5.76 16.12
N GLN A 222 -7.98 -6.99 16.40
CA GLN A 222 -7.08 -8.09 16.77
C GLN A 222 -6.25 -8.54 15.56
N GLN A 223 -6.90 -8.68 14.41
CA GLN A 223 -6.25 -9.09 13.16
C GLN A 223 -5.65 -7.90 12.38
N GLN A 224 -5.83 -6.67 12.85
CA GLN A 224 -5.42 -5.44 12.16
C GLN A 224 -5.95 -5.37 10.71
N TRP A 225 -7.19 -5.82 10.53
CA TRP A 225 -7.78 -6.07 9.23
C TRP A 225 -8.94 -5.12 8.94
N CYS A 226 -9.04 -4.65 7.70
CA CYS A 226 -10.15 -3.81 7.24
C CYS A 226 -10.60 -4.26 5.85
N PRO A 227 -11.92 -4.32 5.59
CA PRO A 227 -12.44 -4.71 4.28
C PRO A 227 -12.38 -3.59 3.24
N CYS A 228 -11.74 -2.45 3.49
CA CYS A 228 -11.66 -1.39 2.47
C CYS A 228 -10.70 -1.78 1.33
N ASN A 229 -10.90 -1.21 0.14
CA ASN A 229 -10.07 -1.53 -1.03
C ASN A 229 -8.60 -1.13 -0.84
N TYR A 230 -8.35 -0.06 -0.09
CA TYR A 230 -6.98 0.36 0.23
C TYR A 230 -6.26 -0.72 1.05
N TRP A 231 -6.88 -1.25 2.11
CA TRP A 231 -6.28 -2.32 2.90
C TRP A 231 -6.04 -3.58 2.05
N PHE A 232 -6.99 -3.95 1.19
CA PHE A 232 -6.84 -5.09 0.29
C PHE A 232 -5.56 -5.04 -0.56
N ALA A 233 -5.22 -3.87 -1.13
CA ALA A 233 -4.00 -3.75 -1.93
C ALA A 233 -2.73 -3.63 -1.07
N PHE A 234 -2.80 -2.91 0.06
CA PHE A 234 -1.60 -2.44 0.77
C PHE A 234 -1.35 -3.11 2.13
N GLY A 235 -2.25 -3.98 2.60
CA GLY A 235 -2.14 -4.64 3.90
C GLY A 235 -2.25 -3.69 5.11
N ALA A 236 -2.50 -2.40 4.89
CA ALA A 236 -2.66 -1.38 5.91
C ALA A 236 -3.55 -0.26 5.37
N CYS A 237 -4.32 0.39 6.25
CA CYS A 237 -5.15 1.54 5.87
C CYS A 237 -5.33 2.51 7.05
N VAL A 238 -5.86 3.71 6.75
CA VAL A 238 -6.13 4.73 7.77
C VAL A 238 -7.12 4.27 8.85
N HIS A 239 -8.05 3.35 8.54
CA HIS A 239 -9.04 2.87 9.50
C HIS A 239 -8.42 1.99 10.59
N VAL A 240 -7.55 1.05 10.21
CA VAL A 240 -6.81 0.19 11.15
C VAL A 240 -5.90 1.05 12.05
N ILE A 241 -5.20 2.02 11.47
CA ILE A 241 -4.33 2.92 12.26
C ILE A 241 -5.17 3.75 13.25
N PHE A 242 -6.32 4.24 12.81
CA PHE A 242 -7.23 5.03 13.63
C PHE A 242 -7.81 4.22 14.79
N THR A 243 -8.24 2.98 14.55
CA THR A 243 -8.77 2.11 15.61
C THR A 243 -7.70 1.72 16.60
N LEU A 244 -6.53 1.25 16.13
CA LEU A 244 -5.42 0.86 17.01
C LEU A 244 -5.04 1.99 17.98
N ARG A 245 -4.96 3.23 17.49
CA ARG A 245 -4.64 4.41 18.31
C ARG A 245 -5.74 4.90 19.25
N SER A 246 -6.96 4.47 19.00
CA SER A 246 -8.11 4.85 19.81
C SER A 246 -8.48 3.74 20.81
N TRP A 247 -8.06 2.49 20.53
CA TRP A 247 -8.29 1.30 21.36
C TRP A 247 -7.14 1.02 22.32
N ALA A 248 -5.90 1.05 21.84
CA ALA A 248 -4.80 1.23 22.76
C ALA A 248 -4.94 2.68 23.26
N HIS A 249 -5.12 2.87 24.57
CA HIS A 249 -5.01 4.20 25.17
C HIS A 249 -3.55 4.62 25.06
N VAL A 250 -3.14 5.02 23.86
CA VAL A 250 -1.78 5.40 23.56
C VAL A 250 -1.69 6.90 23.74
N ASP A 251 -0.75 7.36 24.57
CA ASP A 251 -0.50 8.79 24.72
C ASP A 251 -0.06 9.42 23.38
N SER A 252 0.01 10.76 23.35
CA SER A 252 0.46 11.51 22.16
C SER A 252 1.87 11.15 21.68
N SER A 253 2.63 10.36 22.44
CA SER A 253 3.97 9.88 22.13
C SER A 253 4.06 8.42 21.68
N GLY A 254 2.97 7.65 21.71
CA GLY A 254 3.00 6.26 21.23
C GLY A 254 3.13 5.18 22.32
N HIS A 255 3.03 5.52 23.61
CA HIS A 255 3.12 4.55 24.71
C HIS A 255 1.75 4.06 25.17
N GLU A 256 1.60 2.76 25.41
CA GLU A 256 0.41 2.18 26.04
C GLU A 256 0.23 2.72 27.46
N VAL A 257 -0.89 3.41 27.70
CA VAL A 257 -1.30 3.87 29.02
C VAL A 257 -2.19 2.80 29.64
N LEU A 258 -1.63 2.02 30.58
CA LEU A 258 -2.38 1.13 31.45
C LEU A 258 -3.24 1.95 32.43
N VAL A 259 -4.50 2.21 32.08
CA VAL A 259 -5.45 2.83 33.02
C VAL A 259 -6.11 1.74 33.86
N SER A 260 -5.56 1.51 35.06
CA SER A 260 -6.25 0.78 36.12
C SER A 260 -7.56 1.52 36.49
N ARG A 261 -8.72 0.94 36.14
CA ARG A 261 -10.03 1.38 36.66
C ARG A 261 -10.32 0.80 38.05
N ARG A 262 -9.36 0.86 38.98
CA ARG A 262 -9.67 0.75 40.41
C ARG A 262 -9.59 2.13 41.02
N LYS A 263 -10.72 2.61 41.58
CA LYS A 263 -10.78 3.75 42.50
C LYS A 263 -9.65 3.57 43.52
N ARG A 264 -8.59 4.39 43.42
CA ARG A 264 -7.48 4.37 44.38
C ARG A 264 -7.98 4.90 45.72
N ARG A 265 -7.93 4.04 46.75
CA ARG A 265 -7.46 4.46 48.07
C ARG A 265 -5.97 4.10 48.11
N SER A 266 -5.10 5.09 48.31
CA SER A 266 -3.68 4.90 48.62
C SER A 266 -3.55 4.25 50.01
N PRO A 267 -2.53 3.41 50.33
CA PRO A 267 -1.12 3.85 50.33
C PRO A 267 0.01 2.82 50.05
N ALA A 268 1.23 3.38 49.96
CA ALA A 268 2.57 2.86 50.35
C ALA A 268 3.38 1.90 49.42
N ARG A 269 4.71 2.06 49.58
CA ARG A 269 5.86 1.65 48.74
C ARG A 269 6.19 0.15 48.78
N TYR A 270 6.69 -0.42 47.66
CA TYR A 270 7.87 -1.31 47.61
C TYR A 270 8.35 -1.53 46.16
N TRP A 271 9.66 -1.71 45.98
CA TRP A 271 10.33 -2.05 44.71
C TRP A 271 10.31 -3.57 44.45
N SER A 272 10.18 -4.02 43.20
CA SER A 272 11.05 -5.07 42.65
C SER A 272 10.95 -5.20 41.12
N SER A 273 12.11 -5.50 40.52
CA SER A 273 12.34 -5.86 39.12
C SER A 273 11.76 -7.23 38.78
N SER A 274 11.30 -7.43 37.53
CA SER A 274 11.33 -8.73 36.84
C SER A 274 11.10 -8.59 35.33
N GLN A 275 12.11 -8.98 34.55
CA GLN A 275 12.06 -9.37 33.15
C GLN A 275 11.14 -10.60 32.96
N LEU A 276 10.52 -10.78 31.78
CA LEU A 276 10.72 -11.95 30.88
C LEU A 276 9.61 -12.21 29.81
N ARG A 277 10.12 -12.46 28.59
CA ARG A 277 9.75 -13.44 27.55
C ARG A 277 8.34 -13.46 26.92
N LEU A 278 8.31 -13.19 25.62
CA LEU A 278 7.33 -13.74 24.66
C LEU A 278 7.91 -15.00 24.00
N THR A 279 7.07 -16.02 23.92
CA THR A 279 7.31 -17.36 23.38
C THR A 279 7.46 -17.34 21.86
N GLN A 280 8.49 -18.02 21.37
CA GLN A 280 8.72 -18.32 19.95
C GLN A 280 7.86 -19.54 19.53
N HIS A 281 7.30 -19.49 18.33
CA HIS A 281 6.94 -20.70 17.57
C HIS A 281 7.74 -20.73 16.26
N SER A 282 8.32 -21.89 15.99
CA SER A 282 9.28 -22.21 14.92
C SER A 282 8.65 -22.22 13.51
N PRO A 283 9.41 -21.88 12.44
CA PRO A 283 8.98 -21.96 11.05
C PRO A 283 9.60 -23.16 10.31
N GLU A 284 8.79 -24.12 9.88
CA GLU A 284 9.17 -25.11 8.86
C GLU A 284 8.07 -25.18 7.79
N SER A 285 8.32 -24.56 6.63
CA SER A 285 7.68 -24.86 5.32
C SER A 285 7.98 -23.83 4.21
N ALA A 286 8.80 -22.80 4.44
CA ALA A 286 9.01 -21.72 3.46
C ALA A 286 10.18 -21.90 2.47
N LEU A 287 10.84 -23.05 2.43
CA LEU A 287 12.05 -23.25 1.60
C LEU A 287 11.77 -23.80 0.18
N ALA A 288 10.58 -24.29 -0.12
CA ALA A 288 10.28 -24.87 -1.43
C ALA A 288 9.82 -23.86 -2.51
N SER A 289 9.61 -22.58 -2.17
CA SER A 289 9.08 -21.57 -3.13
C SER A 289 10.11 -20.54 -3.59
N LEU A 290 11.35 -20.59 -3.09
CA LEU A 290 12.43 -19.65 -3.45
C LEU A 290 13.20 -20.09 -4.71
N GLU A 291 13.27 -21.38 -5.01
CA GLU A 291 14.04 -21.88 -6.17
C GLU A 291 13.34 -21.62 -7.52
N THR A 292 12.01 -21.48 -7.55
CA THR A 292 11.27 -21.25 -8.81
C THR A 292 11.31 -19.77 -9.27
N MET A 293 11.54 -18.82 -8.36
CA MET A 293 11.57 -17.38 -8.69
C MET A 293 12.96 -16.87 -9.14
N CYS A 294 14.04 -17.55 -8.76
CA CYS A 294 15.39 -17.17 -9.19
C CYS A 294 15.62 -17.35 -10.71
N ALA A 295 14.87 -18.24 -11.36
CA ALA A 295 15.02 -18.51 -12.80
C ALA A 295 14.42 -17.42 -13.71
N THR A 296 13.49 -16.59 -13.22
CA THR A 296 12.81 -15.57 -14.03
C THR A 296 13.43 -14.17 -13.96
N PHE A 297 14.29 -13.91 -12.96
CA PHE A 297 14.92 -12.60 -12.78
C PHE A 297 16.17 -12.40 -13.65
N THR A 298 16.84 -13.49 -14.04
CA THR A 298 18.10 -13.45 -14.80
C THR A 298 17.92 -13.05 -16.27
N THR A 299 16.70 -13.12 -16.83
CA THR A 299 16.44 -12.79 -18.24
C THR A 299 16.06 -11.33 -18.48
N HIS A 300 15.69 -10.55 -17.45
CA HIS A 300 15.18 -9.19 -17.65
C HIS A 300 16.25 -8.08 -17.58
N THR A 301 17.48 -8.42 -17.21
CA THR A 301 18.62 -7.48 -17.11
C THR A 301 19.48 -7.41 -18.38
N LEU A 302 19.22 -8.28 -19.37
CA LEU A 302 20.01 -8.35 -20.62
C LEU A 302 19.30 -7.80 -21.89
N MET A 303 18.06 -7.30 -21.81
CA MET A 303 17.30 -6.86 -22.99
C MET A 303 16.90 -5.38 -23.03
N TYR A 304 17.49 -4.54 -22.19
CA TYR A 304 17.41 -3.07 -22.37
C TYR A 304 18.80 -2.46 -22.42
N THR A 305 19.50 -2.78 -23.53
CA THR A 305 20.49 -1.91 -24.17
C THR A 305 20.12 -1.77 -25.62
#